data_AF-A0A7S2BPI8-F1
#
_entry.id   AF-A0A7S2BPI8-F1
#
_cell.length_a   1.000
_cell.length_b   1.000
_cell.length_c   1.000
_cell.angle_alpha   90.00
_cell.angle_beta   90.00
_cell.angle_gamma   90.00
#
_symmetry.space_group_name_H-M   'P 1'
#
loop_
_entity.id
_entity.type
_entity.pdbx_description
1 polymer ?
#
loop_
_entity_poly.entity_id
_entity_poly.type
_entity_poly.pdbx_seq_one_letter_code
_entity_poly.pdbx_strand_id
1 'polypeptide(L)'
;RTVCEYSGQLLRTQEALQLEDKAYLMRLGPQTYVDAKACPAVLARYINDCRNQAVYNVRFDKRPDEGRALVVSSRLICAGEELFVDYGKWYWASAAPRRIPAPLAAQILQGVEAALEK
;
A
#
# COMPACT_ATOMS: atom_id res chain seq x y z
N ARG A 1 8.73 4.00 17.14
CA ARG A 1 7.57 4.54 17.90
C ARG A 1 6.31 4.22 17.11
N THR A 2 5.16 4.06 17.76
CA THR A 2 3.88 3.90 17.06
C THR A 2 3.47 5.25 16.45
N VAL A 3 3.13 5.25 15.17
CA VAL A 3 2.73 6.42 14.39
C VAL A 3 1.20 6.51 14.34
N CYS A 4 0.54 5.43 13.95
CA CYS A 4 -0.91 5.31 13.85
C CYS A 4 -1.33 3.83 13.80
N GLU A 5 -2.62 3.57 13.61
CA GLU A 5 -3.19 2.22 13.53
C GLU A 5 -3.80 1.97 12.14
N TYR A 6 -3.62 0.74 11.64
CA TYR A 6 -4.33 0.20 10.49
C TYR A 6 -5.43 -0.72 11.01
N SER A 7 -6.67 -0.26 10.87
CA SER A 7 -7.88 -0.93 11.32
C SER A 7 -8.96 -0.88 10.23
N GLY A 8 -10.08 -1.57 10.45
CA GLY A 8 -11.16 -1.64 9.47
C GLY A 8 -12.11 -2.80 9.76
N GLN A 9 -12.78 -3.28 8.71
CA GLN A 9 -13.65 -4.45 8.81
C GLN A 9 -12.83 -5.72 9.00
N LEU A 10 -13.11 -6.47 10.06
CA LEU A 10 -12.51 -7.79 10.27
C LEU A 10 -13.15 -8.83 9.40
N LEU A 11 -12.32 -9.65 8.77
CA LEU A 11 -12.73 -10.70 7.86
C LEU A 11 -11.97 -11.99 8.17
N ARG A 12 -12.66 -13.12 8.02
CA ARG A 12 -12.04 -14.44 7.94
C ARG A 12 -11.54 -14.71 6.53
N THR A 13 -10.74 -15.77 6.38
CA THR A 13 -10.15 -16.15 5.08
C THR A 13 -11.20 -16.29 3.98
N GLN A 14 -12.33 -16.93 4.28
CA GLN A 14 -13.38 -17.16 3.28
C GLN A 14 -13.94 -15.83 2.75
N GLU A 15 -14.24 -14.89 3.64
CA GLU A 15 -14.79 -13.57 3.28
C GLU A 15 -13.74 -12.73 2.53
N ALA A 16 -12.50 -12.73 3.01
CA ALA A 16 -11.38 -12.01 2.39
C ALA A 16 -11.10 -12.47 0.95
N LEU A 17 -11.25 -13.77 0.65
CA LEU A 17 -11.06 -14.31 -0.70
C LEU A 17 -12.15 -13.85 -1.67
N GLN A 18 -13.38 -13.67 -1.19
CA GLN A 18 -14.54 -13.27 -1.98
C GLN A 18 -14.56 -11.78 -2.36
N LEU A 19 -13.73 -10.94 -1.72
CA LEU A 19 -13.64 -9.53 -2.07
C LEU A 19 -13.20 -9.33 -3.53
N GLU A 20 -13.95 -8.54 -4.30
CA GLU A 20 -13.57 -8.18 -5.66
C GLU A 20 -12.33 -7.28 -5.68
N ASP A 21 -12.30 -6.30 -4.79
CA ASP A 21 -11.20 -5.35 -4.64
C ASP A 21 -10.47 -5.59 -3.31
N LYS A 22 -9.17 -5.83 -3.40
CA LYS A 22 -8.30 -6.19 -2.28
C LYS A 22 -7.25 -5.10 -2.00
N ALA A 23 -7.40 -3.89 -2.57
CA ALA A 23 -6.41 -2.81 -2.45
C ALA A 23 -6.14 -2.38 -1.00
N TYR A 24 -7.12 -2.55 -0.10
CA TYR A 24 -7.02 -2.19 1.33
C TYR A 24 -7.09 -3.41 2.26
N LEU A 25 -6.93 -4.61 1.70
CA LEU A 25 -6.99 -5.85 2.46
C LEU A 25 -5.61 -6.20 3.03
N MET A 26 -5.50 -6.27 4.34
CA MET A 26 -4.31 -6.72 5.04
C MET A 26 -4.56 -8.05 5.76
N ARG A 27 -3.73 -9.05 5.48
CA ARG A 27 -3.66 -10.26 6.32
C ARG A 27 -2.92 -9.95 7.62
N LEU A 28 -3.61 -10.05 8.76
CA LEU A 28 -3.02 -9.88 10.09
C LEU A 28 -2.40 -11.18 10.61
N GLY A 29 -3.03 -12.31 10.35
CA GLY A 29 -2.59 -13.62 10.83
C GLY A 29 -3.39 -14.78 10.22
N PRO A 30 -3.27 -16.00 10.77
CA PRO A 30 -4.13 -17.13 10.41
C PRO A 30 -5.61 -16.77 10.62
N GLN A 31 -6.43 -16.93 9.58
CA GLN A 31 -7.88 -16.64 9.63
C GLN A 31 -8.28 -15.21 9.99
N THR A 32 -7.34 -14.27 10.04
CA THR A 32 -7.61 -12.89 10.44
C THR A 32 -7.09 -11.91 9.40
N TYR A 33 -8.02 -11.18 8.81
CA TYR A 33 -7.79 -10.11 7.85
C TYR A 33 -8.49 -8.85 8.32
N VAL A 34 -7.98 -7.71 7.89
CA VAL A 34 -8.63 -6.42 8.07
C VAL A 34 -8.73 -5.71 6.72
N ASP A 35 -9.91 -5.21 6.38
CA ASP A 35 -10.16 -4.41 5.18
C ASP A 35 -10.50 -2.97 5.58
N ALA A 36 -9.65 -2.02 5.19
CA ALA A 36 -9.84 -0.60 5.46
C ALA A 36 -10.56 0.14 4.32
N LYS A 37 -11.10 -0.56 3.31
CA LYS A 37 -11.70 0.06 2.12
C LYS A 37 -12.82 1.04 2.48
N ALA A 38 -13.77 0.63 3.31
CA ALA A 38 -14.91 1.46 3.72
C ALA A 38 -14.58 2.42 4.89
N CYS A 39 -13.32 2.52 5.30
CA CYS A 39 -12.89 3.25 6.50
C CYS A 39 -11.97 4.44 6.15
N PRO A 40 -12.45 5.50 5.49
CA PRO A 40 -11.60 6.62 5.04
C PRO A 40 -10.92 7.38 6.18
N ALA A 41 -11.45 7.31 7.40
CA ALA A 41 -10.84 7.90 8.59
C ALA A 41 -9.56 7.16 9.05
N VAL A 42 -9.32 5.93 8.57
CA VAL A 42 -8.11 5.17 8.89
C VAL A 42 -6.96 5.69 8.04
N LEU A 43 -6.22 6.67 8.56
CA LEU A 43 -5.13 7.33 7.83
C LEU A 43 -4.06 6.35 7.31
N ALA A 44 -3.81 5.27 8.06
CA ALA A 44 -2.84 4.24 7.66
C ALA A 44 -3.18 3.56 6.32
N ARG A 45 -4.45 3.61 5.86
CA ARG A 45 -4.87 3.04 4.57
C ARG A 45 -4.22 3.71 3.36
N TYR A 46 -3.69 4.92 3.55
CA TYR A 46 -3.06 5.71 2.49
C TYR A 46 -1.53 5.60 2.47
N ILE A 47 -0.93 4.81 3.38
CA ILE A 47 0.52 4.58 3.39
C ILE A 47 0.86 3.70 2.20
N ASN A 48 1.70 4.20 1.30
CA ASN A 48 2.04 3.52 0.07
C ASN A 48 3.22 2.55 0.24
N ASP A 49 3.28 1.57 -0.66
CA ASP A 49 4.50 0.81 -0.93
C ASP A 49 5.27 1.47 -2.09
N CYS A 50 6.53 1.80 -1.81
CA CYS A 50 7.44 2.37 -2.79
C CYS A 50 8.36 1.28 -3.35
N ARG A 51 8.51 1.23 -4.68
CA ARG A 51 9.43 0.30 -5.35
C ARG A 51 10.88 0.38 -4.83
N ASN A 52 11.30 1.54 -4.32
CA ASN A 52 12.60 1.71 -3.71
C ASN A 52 12.56 1.39 -2.21
N GLN A 53 13.00 0.18 -1.84
CA GLN A 53 13.02 -0.25 -0.43
C GLN A 53 13.87 0.64 0.49
N ALA A 54 14.84 1.37 -0.06
CA ALA A 54 15.69 2.28 0.73
C ALA A 54 14.91 3.45 1.36
N VAL A 55 13.69 3.75 0.87
CA VAL A 55 12.87 4.84 1.41
C VAL A 55 11.85 4.39 2.46
N TYR A 56 11.75 3.09 2.74
CA TYR A 56 10.84 2.58 3.78
C TYR A 56 11.21 3.16 5.15
N ASN A 57 10.22 3.76 5.80
CA ASN A 57 10.40 4.44 7.08
C ASN A 57 9.37 4.00 8.14
N VAL A 58 8.43 3.13 7.77
CA VAL A 58 7.49 2.47 8.68
C VAL A 58 7.35 0.98 8.37
N ARG A 59 6.84 0.23 9.34
CA ARG A 59 6.47 -1.19 9.21
C ARG A 59 5.16 -1.48 9.94
N PHE A 60 4.45 -2.51 9.49
CA PHE A 60 3.28 -3.03 10.20
C PHE A 60 3.69 -4.02 11.29
N ASP A 61 3.28 -3.74 12.52
CA ASP A 61 3.30 -4.67 13.64
C ASP A 61 1.88 -5.25 13.80
N LYS A 62 1.69 -6.45 13.26
CA LYS A 62 0.37 -7.08 13.11
C LYS A 62 -0.08 -7.70 14.43
N ARG A 63 -1.29 -7.35 14.85
CA ARG A 63 -1.93 -7.80 16.10
C ARG A 63 -3.23 -8.56 15.76
N PRO A 64 -3.14 -9.82 15.29
CA PRO A 64 -4.31 -10.58 14.85
C PRO A 64 -5.36 -10.74 15.96
N ASP A 65 -4.94 -10.92 17.21
CA ASP A 65 -5.85 -11.05 18.35
C ASP A 65 -6.58 -9.75 18.69
N GLU A 66 -6.03 -8.60 18.26
CA GLU A 66 -6.62 -7.28 18.42
C GLU A 66 -7.36 -6.80 17.15
N GLY A 67 -7.29 -7.57 16.05
CA GLY A 67 -7.93 -7.20 14.80
C GLY A 67 -7.35 -5.94 14.12
N ARG A 68 -6.08 -5.61 14.36
CA ARG A 68 -5.44 -4.42 13.78
C ARG A 68 -3.96 -4.63 13.53
N ALA A 69 -3.33 -3.67 12.87
CA ALA A 69 -1.87 -3.53 12.85
C ALA A 69 -1.47 -2.15 13.37
N LEU A 70 -0.38 -2.09 14.12
CA LEU A 70 0.24 -0.81 14.47
C LEU A 70 1.21 -0.41 13.36
N VAL A 71 1.21 0.87 12.99
CA VAL A 71 2.24 1.43 12.11
C VAL A 71 3.37 1.91 12.99
N VAL A 72 4.54 1.27 12.87
CA VAL A 72 5.70 1.55 13.72
C VAL A 72 6.82 2.15 12.86
N SER A 73 7.36 3.28 13.29
CA SER A 73 8.50 3.91 12.63
C SER A 73 9.74 3.00 12.71
N SER A 74 10.41 2.78 11.58
CA SER A 74 11.67 2.01 11.49
C SER A 74 12.90 2.89 11.70
N ARG A 75 12.77 4.20 11.45
CA ARG A 75 13.77 5.24 11.70
C ARG A 75 13.10 6.53 12.21
N LEU A 76 13.90 7.57 12.44
CA LEU A 76 13.37 8.92 12.62
C LEU A 76 12.71 9.40 11.32
N ILE A 77 11.58 10.09 11.45
CA ILE A 77 10.78 10.62 10.35
C ILE A 77 10.70 12.13 10.55
N CYS A 78 11.21 12.90 9.61
CA CYS A 78 11.12 14.36 9.64
C CYS A 78 9.72 14.83 9.23
N ALA A 79 9.36 16.05 9.64
CA ALA A 79 8.12 16.67 9.23
C ALA A 79 8.08 16.81 7.69
N GLY A 80 6.96 16.44 7.08
CA GLY A 80 6.75 16.49 5.64
C GLY A 80 7.27 15.27 4.87
N GLU A 81 7.95 14.31 5.51
CA GLU A 81 8.27 13.04 4.86
C GLU A 81 7.00 12.20 4.62
N GLU A 82 6.88 11.63 3.42
CA GLU A 82 5.87 10.60 3.14
C GLU A 82 6.21 9.29 3.86
N LEU A 83 5.19 8.58 4.32
CA LEU A 83 5.36 7.27 4.95
C LEU A 83 5.33 6.17 3.88
N PHE A 84 6.36 5.34 3.87
CA PHE A 84 6.46 4.19 2.98
C PHE A 84 6.64 2.90 3.76
N VAL A 85 5.91 1.87 3.34
CA VAL A 85 5.88 0.54 3.95
C VAL A 85 6.11 -0.55 2.90
N ASP A 86 6.56 -1.72 3.33
CA ASP A 86 6.59 -2.91 2.49
C ASP A 86 5.24 -3.63 2.51
N TYR A 87 4.54 -3.73 1.37
CA TYR A 87 3.34 -4.58 1.27
C TYR A 87 3.70 -6.07 1.18
N GLY A 88 4.95 -6.37 0.81
CA GLY A 88 5.48 -7.71 0.66
C GLY A 88 5.27 -8.27 -0.74
N LYS A 89 6.22 -9.11 -1.17
CA LYS A 89 6.27 -9.71 -2.52
C LYS A 89 4.98 -10.36 -3.00
N TRP A 90 4.20 -10.95 -2.10
CA TRP A 90 2.98 -11.67 -2.45
C TRP A 90 1.83 -10.74 -2.84
N TYR A 91 1.81 -9.52 -2.29
CA TYR A 91 0.88 -8.48 -2.73
C TYR A 91 1.09 -8.16 -4.21
N TRP A 92 2.35 -8.04 -4.63
CA TRP A 92 2.73 -7.73 -6.01
C TRP A 92 2.77 -8.94 -6.94
N ALA A 93 2.64 -10.17 -6.43
CA ALA A 93 2.77 -11.39 -7.23
C ALA A 93 1.69 -11.50 -8.32
N SER A 94 0.51 -10.92 -8.11
CA SER A 94 -0.58 -10.88 -9.11
C SER A 94 -0.56 -9.65 -10.00
N ALA A 95 0.38 -8.71 -9.79
CA ALA A 95 0.47 -7.53 -10.64
C ALA A 95 1.04 -7.92 -12.01
N ALA A 96 0.32 -7.59 -13.07
CA ALA A 96 0.75 -7.77 -14.46
C ALA A 96 1.06 -6.39 -15.09
N PRO A 97 2.18 -5.74 -14.72
CA PRO A 97 2.50 -4.43 -15.25
C PRO A 97 2.73 -4.49 -16.76
N ARG A 98 1.99 -3.68 -17.51
CA ARG A 98 2.23 -3.51 -18.94
C ARG A 98 3.51 -2.69 -19.12
N ARG A 99 4.52 -3.29 -19.73
CA ARG A 99 5.73 -2.55 -20.13
C ARG A 99 5.41 -1.75 -21.39
N ILE A 100 5.62 -0.45 -21.33
CA ILE A 100 5.56 0.42 -22.51
C ILE A 100 6.91 0.24 -23.23
N PRO A 101 6.92 -0.15 -24.52
CA PRO A 101 8.15 -0.19 -25.31
C PRO A 101 8.80 1.18 -25.37
N ALA A 102 10.13 1.24 -25.32
CA ALA A 102 10.87 2.51 -25.33
C ALA A 102 10.47 3.44 -26.50
N PRO A 103 10.25 2.97 -27.74
CA PRO A 103 9.80 3.84 -28.83
C PRO A 103 8.44 4.48 -28.57
N LEU A 104 7.49 3.72 -28.00
CA LEU A 104 6.17 4.24 -27.66
C LEU A 104 6.25 5.24 -26.51
N ALA A 105 7.09 4.97 -25.51
CA ALA A 105 7.33 5.92 -24.42
C ALA A 105 7.90 7.24 -24.93
N ALA A 106 8.88 7.18 -25.85
CA ALA A 106 9.46 8.38 -26.47
C ALA A 106 8.42 9.19 -27.25
N GLN A 107 7.56 8.51 -28.03
CA GLN A 107 6.48 9.18 -28.78
C GLN A 107 5.47 9.87 -27.85
N ILE A 108 5.07 9.21 -26.75
CA ILE A 108 4.17 9.79 -25.75
C ILE A 108 4.81 11.04 -25.13
N LEU A 109 6.09 10.97 -24.74
CA LEU A 109 6.81 12.10 -24.15
C LEU A 109 6.88 13.30 -25.11
N GLN A 110 7.29 13.07 -26.36
CA GLN A 110 7.35 14.11 -27.38
C GLN A 110 5.98 14.77 -27.63
N GLY A 111 4.91 13.96 -27.63
CA GLY A 111 3.54 14.47 -27.79
C GLY A 111 3.09 15.36 -26.63
N VAL A 112 3.48 15.00 -25.39
CA VAL A 112 3.17 15.81 -24.19
C VAL A 112 3.97 17.11 -24.21
N GLU A 113 5.27 17.06 -24.51
CA GLU A 113 6.14 18.24 -24.61
C GLU A 113 5.59 19.24 -25.64
N ALA A 114 5.25 18.78 -26.85
CA ALA A 114 4.69 19.63 -27.90
C ALA A 114 3.31 20.23 -27.55
N ALA A 115 2.55 19.60 -26.66
CA ALA A 115 1.26 20.10 -26.19
C ALA A 115 1.41 21.15 -25.08
N LEU A 116 2.50 21.11 -24.31
CA LEU A 116 2.83 22.08 -23.27
C LEU A 116 3.48 23.36 -23.83
N GLU A 117 4.07 23.29 -25.01
CA GLU A 117 4.67 24.44 -25.72
C GLU A 117 3.64 25.29 -26.51
N LYS A 118 2.35 24.96 -26.45
CA LYS A 118 1.24 25.71 -27.06
C LYS A 118 0.40 26.44 -26.02
#